data_AF-A0A6P1EAK1-F1
#
_entry.id   AF-A0A6P1EAK1-F1
#
_cell.length_a   1.000
_cell.length_b   1.000
_cell.length_c   1.000
_cell.angle_alpha   90.00
_cell.angle_beta   90.00
_cell.angle_gamma   90.00
#
_symmetry.space_group_name_H-M   'P 1'
#
loop_
_entity.id
_entity.type
_entity.pdbx_description
1 polymer ?
#
loop_
_entity_poly.entity_id
_entity_poly.type
_entity_poly.pdbx_seq_one_letter_code
_entity_poly.pdbx_strand_id
1 'polypeptide(L)'
;MQVKIKKKVRAVGEASYHPWPELNHAARVLRRTAREQGAAKLHVVTGAVVLTAFAVEAFCQVLGPDLFPDRWASGAKPLVEKTVLRKLELIGHEVGVDVDYNQEPWTHLGALFEAKKQLLTPSTTPVPLDENVSVDEDADPSFDVHAAVQRRFRPLHNLVQLEKVAAEVNKGLLNIWDAAGRADTVLDVLGQTTWSIQSVE
;
A
#
# COMPACT_ATOMS: atom_id res chain seq x y z
N MET A 1 -32.04 -8.79 35.31
CA MET A 1 -30.90 -8.54 34.40
C MET A 1 -29.89 -9.67 34.61
N GLN A 2 -29.77 -10.63 33.68
CA GLN A 2 -28.84 -11.76 33.82
C GLN A 2 -27.42 -11.32 33.44
N VAL A 3 -26.48 -11.43 34.37
CA VAL A 3 -25.06 -11.20 34.12
C VAL A 3 -24.51 -12.40 33.34
N LYS A 4 -24.16 -12.23 32.07
CA LYS A 4 -23.44 -13.24 31.29
C LYS A 4 -22.02 -13.37 31.85
N ILE A 5 -21.76 -14.43 32.62
CA ILE A 5 -20.42 -14.78 33.08
C ILE A 5 -19.59 -15.19 31.84
N LYS A 6 -18.52 -14.43 31.55
CA LYS A 6 -17.63 -14.73 30.43
C LYS A 6 -16.58 -15.75 30.87
N LYS A 7 -16.55 -16.91 30.21
CA LYS A 7 -15.50 -17.93 30.38
C LYS A 7 -14.16 -17.35 29.93
N LYS A 8 -13.13 -17.46 30.78
CA LYS A 8 -11.75 -17.13 30.40
C LYS A 8 -11.09 -18.35 29.77
N VAL A 9 -10.43 -18.13 28.65
CA VAL A 9 -9.64 -19.15 27.95
C VAL A 9 -8.28 -18.55 27.59
N ARG A 10 -7.24 -19.38 27.56
CA ARG A 10 -5.89 -19.02 27.17
C ARG A 10 -5.60 -19.60 25.79
N ALA A 11 -5.21 -18.76 24.84
CA ALA A 11 -4.63 -19.20 23.58
C ALA A 11 -3.11 -19.33 23.73
N VAL A 12 -2.52 -20.43 23.27
CA VAL A 12 -1.07 -20.65 23.23
C VAL A 12 -0.68 -21.09 21.83
N GLY A 13 0.30 -20.41 21.25
CA GLY A 13 0.67 -20.62 19.85
C GLY A 13 1.71 -19.63 19.32
N GLU A 14 2.08 -19.83 18.06
CA GLU A 14 2.96 -18.93 17.30
C GLU A 14 2.14 -18.21 16.23
N ALA A 15 2.43 -16.91 16.05
CA ALA A 15 1.78 -16.06 15.07
C ALA A 15 2.85 -15.19 14.39
N SER A 16 2.89 -15.20 13.06
CA SER A 16 3.60 -14.16 12.31
C SER A 16 2.61 -13.06 11.90
N TYR A 17 3.04 -11.81 11.85
CA TYR A 17 2.24 -10.70 11.35
C TYR A 17 2.78 -10.26 9.99
N HIS A 18 1.90 -10.18 9.00
CA HIS A 18 2.23 -9.69 7.67
C HIS A 18 1.43 -8.41 7.44
N PRO A 19 2.05 -7.21 7.50
CA PRO A 19 1.31 -5.94 7.40
C PRO A 19 0.85 -5.57 5.99
N TRP A 20 1.57 -6.03 4.96
CA TRP A 20 1.29 -5.64 3.57
C TRP A 20 -0.15 -5.95 3.11
N PRO A 21 -0.77 -7.08 3.50
CA PRO A 21 -2.14 -7.38 3.17
C PRO A 21 -3.16 -6.41 3.76
N GLU A 22 -2.99 -6.08 5.03
CA GLU A 22 -3.84 -5.16 5.76
C GLU A 22 -3.79 -3.77 5.12
N LEU A 23 -2.58 -3.28 4.82
CA LEU A 23 -2.36 -2.01 4.16
C LEU A 23 -2.96 -1.99 2.75
N ASN A 24 -2.81 -3.06 1.99
CA ASN A 24 -3.39 -3.19 0.66
C ASN A 24 -4.94 -3.22 0.71
N HIS A 25 -5.50 -3.94 1.68
CA HIS A 25 -6.94 -3.98 1.93
C HIS A 25 -7.48 -2.60 2.31
N ALA A 26 -6.83 -1.92 3.26
CA ALA A 26 -7.21 -0.58 3.69
C ALA A 26 -7.16 0.42 2.52
N ALA A 27 -6.11 0.38 1.70
CA ALA A 27 -6.02 1.18 0.48
C ALA A 27 -7.19 0.91 -0.47
N ARG A 28 -7.60 -0.35 -0.65
CA ARG A 28 -8.75 -0.74 -1.48
C ARG A 28 -10.07 -0.21 -0.92
N VAL A 29 -10.27 -0.28 0.40
CA VAL A 29 -11.46 0.27 1.06
C VAL A 29 -11.53 1.77 0.83
N LEU A 30 -10.43 2.51 1.01
CA LEU A 30 -10.40 3.95 0.73
C LEU A 30 -10.72 4.27 -0.73
N ARG A 31 -10.19 3.53 -1.71
CA ARG A 31 -10.56 3.72 -3.12
C ARG A 31 -12.06 3.54 -3.36
N ARG A 32 -12.66 2.52 -2.73
CA ARG A 32 -14.12 2.31 -2.79
C ARG A 32 -14.89 3.47 -2.17
N THR A 33 -14.50 3.91 -0.97
CA THR A 33 -15.11 5.08 -0.31
C THR A 33 -14.98 6.35 -1.16
N ALA A 34 -13.86 6.54 -1.84
CA ALA A 34 -13.65 7.67 -2.74
C ALA A 34 -14.60 7.68 -3.94
N ARG A 35 -15.10 6.52 -4.40
CA ARG A 35 -16.14 6.44 -5.44
C ARG A 35 -17.47 7.01 -4.95
N GLU A 36 -17.77 6.81 -3.67
CA GLU A 36 -19.06 7.15 -3.05
C GLU A 36 -19.12 8.65 -2.65
N GLN A 37 -17.98 9.33 -2.46
CA GLN A 37 -17.89 10.68 -1.90
C GLN A 37 -17.77 11.86 -2.90
N GLY A 38 -17.85 11.63 -4.22
CA GLY A 38 -17.88 12.73 -5.20
C GLY A 38 -16.66 13.68 -5.14
N ALA A 39 -16.88 15.00 -5.05
CA ALA A 39 -15.82 16.03 -5.03
C ALA A 39 -15.01 16.07 -3.71
N ALA A 40 -15.59 15.64 -2.58
CA ALA A 40 -14.94 15.64 -1.26
C ALA A 40 -13.91 14.52 -1.05
N LYS A 41 -13.65 13.69 -2.07
CA LYS A 41 -12.86 12.44 -1.97
C LYS A 41 -11.34 12.60 -1.89
N LEU A 42 -10.77 13.79 -2.06
CA LEU A 42 -9.32 13.96 -2.24
C LEU A 42 -8.48 13.44 -1.07
N HIS A 43 -8.93 13.67 0.16
CA HIS A 43 -8.24 13.17 1.37
C HIS A 43 -8.26 11.63 1.44
N VAL A 44 -9.39 11.02 1.04
CA VAL A 44 -9.54 9.57 0.93
C VAL A 44 -8.61 9.00 -0.14
N VAL A 45 -8.53 9.65 -1.31
CA VAL A 45 -7.63 9.26 -2.38
C VAL A 45 -6.16 9.40 -1.95
N THR A 46 -5.81 10.50 -1.26
CA THR A 46 -4.47 10.69 -0.68
C THR A 46 -4.11 9.54 0.27
N GLY A 47 -5.02 9.18 1.17
CA GLY A 47 -4.84 8.03 2.05
C GLY A 47 -4.65 6.72 1.29
N ALA A 48 -5.42 6.51 0.22
CA ALA A 48 -5.28 5.33 -0.63
C ALA A 48 -3.92 5.27 -1.35
N VAL A 49 -3.39 6.41 -1.85
CA VAL A 49 -2.04 6.48 -2.44
C VAL A 49 -0.99 6.07 -1.42
N VAL A 50 -1.03 6.67 -0.23
CA VAL A 50 -0.05 6.44 0.85
C VAL A 50 -0.08 4.99 1.31
N LEU A 51 -1.26 4.42 1.55
CA LEU A 51 -1.40 3.03 1.97
C LEU A 51 -0.97 2.04 0.88
N THR A 52 -1.20 2.36 -0.41
CA THR A 52 -0.71 1.52 -1.52
C THR A 52 0.82 1.50 -1.55
N ALA A 53 1.48 2.66 -1.39
CA ALA A 53 2.93 2.73 -1.31
C ALA A 53 3.49 1.99 -0.07
N PHE A 54 2.83 2.14 1.08
CA PHE A 54 3.22 1.42 2.30
C PHE A 54 3.00 -0.09 2.19
N ALA A 55 1.97 -0.55 1.49
CA ALA A 55 1.79 -1.98 1.25
C ALA A 55 2.99 -2.58 0.50
N VAL A 56 3.51 -1.90 -0.53
CA VAL A 56 4.73 -2.32 -1.24
C VAL A 56 5.95 -2.33 -0.30
N GLU A 57 6.10 -1.31 0.53
CA GLU A 57 7.19 -1.26 1.53
C GLU A 57 7.11 -2.42 2.51
N ALA A 58 5.94 -2.63 3.11
CA ALA A 58 5.67 -3.71 4.03
C ALA A 58 5.91 -5.07 3.39
N PHE A 59 5.55 -5.24 2.11
CA PHE A 59 5.80 -6.47 1.37
C PHE A 59 7.30 -6.80 1.32
N CYS A 60 8.13 -5.79 0.99
CA CYS A 60 9.58 -5.96 1.01
C CYS A 60 10.10 -6.30 2.42
N GLN A 61 9.52 -5.74 3.48
CA GLN A 61 9.90 -6.05 4.86
C GLN A 61 9.46 -7.44 5.32
N VAL A 62 8.43 -8.01 4.70
CA VAL A 62 7.98 -9.38 5.00
C VAL A 62 8.86 -10.41 4.29
N LEU A 63 9.10 -10.27 2.99
CA LEU A 63 9.90 -11.26 2.24
C LEU A 63 11.41 -11.09 2.43
N GLY A 64 11.86 -9.84 2.60
CA GLY A 64 13.28 -9.50 2.64
C GLY A 64 14.11 -10.28 3.68
N PRO A 65 13.70 -10.34 4.96
CA PRO A 65 14.41 -11.10 5.98
C PRO A 65 14.56 -12.59 5.66
N ASP A 66 13.49 -13.19 5.13
CA ASP A 66 13.45 -14.63 4.83
C ASP A 66 14.31 -14.99 3.61
N LEU A 67 14.32 -14.12 2.59
CA LEU A 67 15.12 -14.31 1.38
C LEU A 67 16.60 -13.92 1.57
N PHE A 68 16.89 -13.02 2.50
CA PHE A 68 18.24 -12.48 2.71
C PHE A 68 18.67 -12.45 4.18
N PRO A 69 18.64 -13.59 4.91
CA PRO A 69 18.82 -13.62 6.36
C PRO A 69 20.13 -12.97 6.83
N ASP A 70 21.22 -13.14 6.08
CA ASP A 70 22.55 -12.67 6.49
C ASP A 70 22.86 -11.21 6.15
N ARG A 71 22.04 -10.57 5.31
CA ARG A 71 22.30 -9.23 4.77
C ARG A 71 21.11 -8.26 4.80
N TRP A 72 19.93 -8.72 5.25
CA TRP A 72 18.75 -7.87 5.30
C TRP A 72 18.97 -6.68 6.23
N ALA A 73 19.28 -6.98 7.50
CA ALA A 73 19.49 -5.99 8.56
C ALA A 73 20.95 -5.89 9.03
N SER A 74 21.79 -6.87 8.69
CA SER A 74 23.18 -6.99 9.14
C SER A 74 24.20 -6.59 8.06
N GLY A 75 25.42 -6.25 8.51
CA GLY A 75 26.57 -5.93 7.66
C GLY A 75 26.77 -4.44 7.41
N ALA A 76 27.83 -4.10 6.65
CA ALA A 76 28.22 -2.71 6.41
C ALA A 76 27.27 -1.93 5.46
N LYS A 77 26.42 -2.64 4.70
CA LYS A 77 25.41 -2.05 3.80
C LYS A 77 24.14 -2.91 3.80
N PRO A 78 23.34 -2.86 4.88
CA PRO A 78 22.11 -3.64 4.99
C PRO A 78 21.14 -3.38 3.84
N LEU A 79 20.43 -4.41 3.38
CA LEU A 79 19.44 -4.25 2.31
C LEU A 79 18.22 -3.42 2.76
N VAL A 80 17.88 -3.44 4.04
CA VAL A 80 16.73 -2.71 4.61
C VAL A 80 16.80 -1.20 4.35
N GLU A 81 18.01 -0.64 4.30
CA GLU A 81 18.31 0.78 4.08
C GLU A 81 18.21 1.21 2.62
N LYS A 82 18.13 0.27 1.68
CA LYS A 82 17.97 0.58 0.26
C LYS A 82 16.59 1.16 -0.02
N THR A 83 16.48 1.89 -1.13
CA THR A 83 15.19 2.36 -1.64
C THR A 83 14.24 1.19 -1.86
N VAL A 84 12.93 1.45 -1.76
CA VAL A 84 11.91 0.40 -1.90
C VAL A 84 11.97 -0.26 -3.27
N LEU A 85 12.14 0.55 -4.31
CA LEU A 85 12.32 0.06 -5.69
C LEU A 85 13.54 -0.87 -5.78
N ARG A 86 14.68 -0.50 -5.19
CA ARG A 86 15.85 -1.37 -5.22
C ARG A 86 15.65 -2.65 -4.41
N LYS A 87 14.91 -2.60 -3.29
CA LYS A 87 14.55 -3.80 -2.53
C LYS A 87 13.67 -4.74 -3.34
N LEU A 88 12.68 -4.20 -4.05
CA LEU A 88 11.76 -4.98 -4.87
C LEU A 88 12.49 -5.66 -6.05
N GLU A 89 13.40 -4.96 -6.72
CA GLU A 89 14.27 -5.54 -7.76
C GLU A 89 15.08 -6.73 -7.23
N LEU A 90 15.72 -6.56 -6.06
CA LEU A 90 16.54 -7.60 -5.46
C LEU A 90 15.70 -8.82 -5.05
N ILE A 91 14.54 -8.58 -4.43
CA ILE A 91 13.59 -9.64 -4.05
C ILE A 91 13.10 -10.37 -5.31
N GLY A 92 12.67 -9.64 -6.34
CA GLY A 92 12.20 -10.23 -7.60
C GLY A 92 13.28 -11.11 -8.23
N HIS A 93 14.50 -10.60 -8.33
CA HIS A 93 15.63 -11.37 -8.85
C HIS A 93 15.89 -12.67 -8.08
N GLU A 94 15.84 -12.63 -6.74
CA GLU A 94 16.06 -13.80 -5.89
C GLU A 94 15.01 -14.90 -6.11
N VAL A 95 13.77 -14.52 -6.42
CA VAL A 95 12.66 -15.47 -6.67
C VAL A 95 12.43 -15.74 -8.16
N GLY A 96 13.28 -15.22 -9.05
CA GLY A 96 13.17 -15.43 -10.50
C GLY A 96 12.07 -14.62 -11.21
N VAL A 97 11.61 -13.52 -10.62
CA VAL A 97 10.66 -12.58 -11.24
C VAL A 97 11.40 -11.34 -11.73
N ASP A 98 11.25 -11.02 -13.01
CA ASP A 98 11.85 -9.80 -13.58
C ASP A 98 11.06 -8.55 -13.17
N VAL A 99 11.76 -7.60 -12.56
CA VAL A 99 11.21 -6.32 -12.08
C VAL A 99 11.76 -5.20 -12.95
N ASP A 100 11.17 -5.03 -14.13
CA ASP A 100 11.48 -3.94 -15.06
C ASP A 100 10.45 -2.81 -14.94
N TYR A 101 10.87 -1.66 -14.39
CA TYR A 101 10.03 -0.47 -14.24
C TYR A 101 9.62 0.20 -15.56
N ASN A 102 10.03 -0.31 -16.71
CA ASN A 102 9.53 0.11 -18.01
C ASN A 102 8.41 -0.79 -18.55
N GLN A 103 8.11 -1.89 -17.87
CA GLN A 103 7.12 -2.89 -18.29
C GLN A 103 6.01 -3.06 -17.24
N GLU A 104 4.82 -3.43 -17.71
CA GLU A 104 3.74 -3.82 -16.80
C GLU A 104 4.12 -5.12 -16.08
N PRO A 105 3.84 -5.25 -14.77
CA PRO A 105 3.01 -4.36 -13.94
C PRO A 105 3.78 -3.26 -13.17
N TRP A 106 5.06 -3.03 -13.47
CA TRP A 106 5.93 -2.21 -12.62
C TRP A 106 6.02 -0.74 -13.04
N THR A 107 5.55 -0.40 -14.25
CA THR A 107 5.64 0.93 -14.87
C THR A 107 5.26 2.09 -13.96
N HIS A 108 4.30 1.89 -13.06
CA HIS A 108 3.76 2.97 -12.23
C HIS A 108 4.31 3.04 -10.80
N LEU A 109 5.22 2.14 -10.40
CA LEU A 109 5.81 2.16 -9.06
C LEU A 109 6.64 3.42 -8.78
N GLY A 110 7.40 3.89 -9.78
CA GLY A 110 8.16 5.13 -9.65
C GLY A 110 7.26 6.33 -9.34
N ALA A 111 6.17 6.47 -10.10
CA ALA A 111 5.18 7.53 -9.88
C ALA A 111 4.50 7.40 -8.50
N LEU A 112 4.22 6.18 -8.03
CA LEU A 112 3.62 5.92 -6.72
C LEU A 112 4.51 6.43 -5.57
N PHE A 113 5.81 6.08 -5.61
CA PHE A 113 6.75 6.52 -4.58
C PHE A 113 7.08 8.00 -4.66
N GLU A 114 7.11 8.58 -5.86
CA GLU A 114 7.26 10.02 -6.02
C GLU A 114 6.05 10.78 -5.45
N ALA A 115 4.82 10.30 -5.69
CA ALA A 115 3.62 10.88 -5.10
C ALA A 115 3.64 10.81 -3.56
N LYS A 116 4.08 9.70 -2.96
CA LYS A 116 4.30 9.60 -1.51
C LYS A 116 5.37 10.59 -1.03
N LYS A 117 6.51 10.68 -1.73
CA LYS A 117 7.62 11.57 -1.36
C LYS A 117 7.21 13.03 -1.36
N GLN A 118 6.44 13.48 -2.36
CA GLN A 118 5.95 14.86 -2.44
C GLN A 118 5.04 15.26 -1.28
N LEU A 119 4.41 14.30 -0.57
CA LEU A 119 3.67 14.56 0.66
C LEU A 119 4.58 14.83 1.85
N LEU A 120 5.72 14.13 1.91
CA LEU A 120 6.70 14.23 3.00
C LEU A 120 7.66 15.40 2.80
N THR A 121 7.97 15.72 1.55
CA THR A 121 8.89 16.79 1.15
C THR A 121 8.21 17.65 0.08
N PRO A 122 7.33 18.57 0.48
CA PRO A 122 6.59 19.39 -0.47
C PRO A 122 7.53 20.33 -1.25
N SER A 123 7.30 20.47 -2.55
CA SER A 123 7.95 21.53 -3.34
C SER A 123 7.35 22.88 -2.97
N THR A 124 8.22 23.88 -2.77
CA THR A 124 7.82 25.27 -2.51
C THR A 124 7.81 26.14 -3.77
N THR A 125 8.24 25.60 -4.91
CA THR A 125 8.27 26.33 -6.18
C THR A 125 6.85 26.56 -6.70
N PRO A 126 6.41 27.82 -6.90
CA PRO A 126 5.11 28.12 -7.49
C PRO A 126 5.01 27.55 -8.90
N VAL A 127 3.88 26.91 -9.21
CA VAL A 127 3.57 26.42 -10.56
C VAL A 127 2.40 27.23 -11.11
N PRO A 128 2.51 27.80 -12.33
CA PRO A 128 1.39 28.49 -12.96
C PRO A 128 0.19 27.55 -13.14
N LEU A 129 -0.99 28.03 -12.76
CA LEU A 129 -2.25 27.33 -12.92
C LEU A 129 -3.17 28.14 -13.83
N ASP A 130 -3.58 27.51 -14.93
CA ASP A 130 -4.57 28.03 -15.88
C ASP A 130 -5.42 26.82 -16.30
N GLU A 131 -6.63 26.71 -15.73
CA GLU A 131 -7.54 25.58 -15.91
C GLU A 131 -9.00 26.06 -15.82
N ASN A 132 -9.83 25.63 -16.78
CA ASN A 132 -11.26 25.84 -16.75
C ASN A 132 -11.94 24.72 -15.96
N VAL A 133 -12.61 25.06 -14.86
CA VAL A 133 -13.33 24.10 -14.02
C VAL A 133 -14.82 24.27 -14.22
N SER A 134 -15.51 23.20 -14.64
CA SER A 134 -16.97 23.16 -14.69
C SER A 134 -17.52 22.88 -13.29
N VAL A 135 -18.45 23.72 -12.85
CA VAL A 135 -19.11 23.66 -11.54
C VAL A 135 -20.60 23.85 -11.73
N ASP A 136 -21.40 23.16 -10.91
CA ASP A 136 -22.86 23.34 -10.90
C ASP A 136 -23.20 24.76 -10.43
N GLU A 137 -24.24 25.38 -11.00
CA GLU A 137 -24.58 26.80 -10.80
C GLU A 137 -24.82 27.16 -9.31
N ASP A 138 -25.37 26.22 -8.53
CA ASP A 138 -25.71 26.41 -7.11
C ASP A 138 -24.67 25.82 -6.14
N ALA A 139 -23.58 25.22 -6.63
CA ALA A 139 -22.56 24.59 -5.80
C ALA A 139 -21.44 25.55 -5.40
N ASP A 140 -20.82 25.33 -4.23
CA ASP A 140 -19.58 26.03 -3.86
C ASP A 140 -18.43 25.54 -4.76
N PRO A 141 -17.86 26.39 -5.63
CA PRO A 141 -16.82 25.98 -6.57
C PRO A 141 -15.49 25.65 -5.89
N SER A 142 -15.32 26.01 -4.62
CA SER A 142 -14.07 25.82 -3.87
C SER A 142 -13.61 24.37 -3.88
N PHE A 143 -14.53 23.41 -3.76
CA PHE A 143 -14.18 21.99 -3.74
C PHE A 143 -13.69 21.48 -5.11
N ASP A 144 -14.36 21.85 -6.19
CA ASP A 144 -14.00 21.42 -7.55
C ASP A 144 -12.72 22.11 -8.04
N VAL A 145 -12.54 23.40 -7.73
CA VAL A 145 -11.29 24.12 -8.00
C VAL A 145 -10.15 23.48 -7.21
N HIS A 146 -10.34 23.18 -5.93
CA HIS A 146 -9.31 22.50 -5.12
C HIS A 146 -8.97 21.12 -5.69
N ALA A 147 -9.96 20.37 -6.17
CA ALA A 147 -9.75 19.09 -6.83
C ALA A 147 -8.98 19.23 -8.15
N ALA A 148 -9.31 20.22 -8.98
CA ALA A 148 -8.62 20.51 -10.23
C ALA A 148 -7.14 20.86 -9.99
N VAL A 149 -6.89 21.82 -9.09
CA VAL A 149 -5.55 22.22 -8.67
C VAL A 149 -4.75 21.00 -8.21
N GLN A 150 -5.30 20.22 -7.28
CA GLN A 150 -4.59 19.06 -6.72
C GLN A 150 -4.24 18.00 -7.77
N ARG A 151 -5.13 17.72 -8.75
CA ARG A 151 -4.85 16.76 -9.83
C ARG A 151 -3.61 17.17 -10.65
N ARG A 152 -3.40 18.47 -10.86
CA ARG A 152 -2.25 18.99 -11.61
C ARG A 152 -0.93 18.83 -10.86
N PHE A 153 -0.94 19.00 -9.55
CA PHE A 153 0.24 18.79 -8.72
C PHE A 153 0.47 17.31 -8.40
N ARG A 154 -0.58 16.49 -8.42
CA ARG A 154 -0.52 15.09 -7.97
C ARG A 154 -1.35 14.18 -8.88
N PRO A 155 -0.79 13.72 -10.02
CA PRO A 155 -1.52 12.92 -11.01
C PRO A 155 -2.18 11.66 -10.43
N LEU A 156 -1.50 10.96 -9.50
CA LEU A 156 -2.05 9.78 -8.82
C LEU A 156 -3.18 10.07 -7.82
N HIS A 157 -3.57 11.34 -7.63
CA HIS A 157 -4.80 11.70 -6.92
C HIS A 157 -6.03 11.65 -7.84
N ASN A 158 -5.86 11.23 -9.09
CA ASN A 158 -6.93 10.73 -9.94
C ASN A 158 -7.28 9.29 -9.55
N LEU A 159 -8.51 9.05 -9.08
CA LEU A 159 -8.97 7.73 -8.61
C LEU A 159 -8.87 6.63 -9.68
N VAL A 160 -9.21 6.93 -10.94
CA VAL A 160 -9.16 5.95 -12.04
C VAL A 160 -7.71 5.52 -12.27
N GLN A 161 -6.79 6.49 -12.29
CA GLN A 161 -5.37 6.20 -12.44
C GLN A 161 -4.84 5.41 -11.25
N LEU A 162 -5.19 5.81 -10.02
CA LEU A 162 -4.77 5.11 -8.81
C LEU A 162 -5.27 3.65 -8.77
N GLU A 163 -6.50 3.39 -9.22
CA GLU A 163 -7.03 2.03 -9.30
C GLU A 163 -6.26 1.16 -10.29
N LYS A 164 -5.91 1.71 -11.45
CA LYS A 164 -5.03 1.04 -12.43
C LYS A 164 -3.68 0.70 -11.79
N VAL A 165 -3.01 1.70 -11.19
CA VAL A 165 -1.72 1.51 -10.51
C VAL A 165 -1.81 0.46 -9.40
N ALA A 166 -2.85 0.52 -8.56
CA ALA A 166 -3.01 -0.43 -7.47
C ALA A 166 -3.25 -1.86 -7.96
N ALA A 167 -4.00 -2.04 -9.05
CA ALA A 167 -4.24 -3.36 -9.64
C ALA A 167 -2.95 -3.97 -10.21
N GLU A 168 -2.16 -3.17 -10.94
CA GLU A 168 -0.87 -3.59 -11.48
C GLU A 168 0.12 -3.92 -10.35
N VAL A 169 0.32 -3.00 -9.40
CA VAL A 169 1.20 -3.24 -8.25
C VAL A 169 0.79 -4.52 -7.53
N ASN A 170 -0.50 -4.73 -7.26
CA ASN A 170 -0.98 -5.94 -6.61
C ASN A 170 -0.67 -7.20 -7.44
N LYS A 171 -0.86 -7.16 -8.77
CA LYS A 171 -0.49 -8.26 -9.66
C LYS A 171 1.00 -8.58 -9.58
N GLY A 172 1.86 -7.56 -9.63
CA GLY A 172 3.31 -7.73 -9.52
C GLY A 172 3.74 -8.33 -8.18
N LEU A 173 3.19 -7.82 -7.07
CA LEU A 173 3.48 -8.34 -5.74
C LEU A 173 3.04 -9.80 -5.59
N LEU A 174 1.86 -10.17 -6.11
CA LEU A 174 1.39 -11.56 -6.10
C LEU A 174 2.30 -12.47 -6.92
N ASN A 175 2.76 -12.05 -8.10
CA ASN A 175 3.72 -12.83 -8.88
C ASN A 175 5.01 -13.12 -8.10
N ILE A 176 5.54 -12.14 -7.37
CA ILE A 176 6.71 -12.32 -6.49
C ILE A 176 6.38 -13.25 -5.32
N TRP A 177 5.20 -13.08 -4.70
CA TRP A 177 4.76 -13.88 -3.57
C TRP A 177 4.65 -15.37 -3.92
N ASP A 178 4.03 -15.66 -5.05
CA ASP A 178 3.84 -17.02 -5.56
C ASP A 178 5.19 -17.64 -5.95
N ALA A 179 6.06 -16.87 -6.62
CA ALA A 179 7.40 -17.31 -6.98
C ALA A 179 8.29 -17.57 -5.75
N ALA A 180 8.04 -16.86 -4.64
CA ALA A 180 8.68 -17.11 -3.34
C ALA A 180 8.15 -18.39 -2.65
N GLY A 181 7.27 -19.16 -3.29
CA GLY A 181 6.68 -20.39 -2.76
C GLY A 181 5.74 -20.16 -1.58
N ARG A 182 5.18 -18.95 -1.44
CA ARG A 182 4.26 -18.63 -0.36
C ARG A 182 2.86 -19.13 -0.71
N ALA A 183 2.11 -19.50 0.32
CA ALA A 183 0.76 -20.02 0.14
C ALA A 183 -0.20 -18.94 -0.37
N ASP A 184 -1.12 -19.39 -1.20
CA ASP A 184 -2.20 -18.66 -1.87
C ASP A 184 -3.32 -18.21 -0.92
N THR A 185 -3.18 -18.38 0.40
CA THR A 185 -4.11 -17.86 1.42
C THR A 185 -4.04 -16.34 1.44
N VAL A 186 -4.64 -15.76 0.42
CA VAL A 186 -4.64 -14.35 0.04
C VAL A 186 -4.87 -13.48 1.27
N LEU A 187 -3.85 -12.73 1.68
CA LEU A 187 -4.02 -11.56 2.55
C LEU A 187 -4.52 -11.85 3.99
N ASP A 188 -4.09 -12.94 4.62
CA ASP A 188 -4.30 -13.08 6.07
C ASP A 188 -3.40 -12.05 6.80
N VAL A 189 -4.02 -11.18 7.61
CA VAL A 189 -3.32 -10.16 8.41
C VAL A 189 -2.34 -10.85 9.38
N LEU A 190 -2.68 -12.09 9.76
CA LEU A 190 -1.87 -13.00 10.54
C LEU A 190 -1.29 -14.04 9.58
N GLY A 191 0.02 -14.21 9.52
CA GLY A 191 0.68 -15.21 8.68
C GLY A 191 0.42 -16.65 9.12
N GLN A 192 1.45 -17.38 9.55
CA GLN A 192 1.25 -18.69 10.15
C GLN A 192 0.74 -18.50 11.58
N THR A 193 -0.52 -18.87 11.84
CA THR A 193 -1.06 -18.95 13.20
C THR A 193 -1.33 -20.40 13.57
N THR A 194 -0.47 -21.01 14.40
CA THR A 194 -0.74 -22.28 15.07
C THR A 194 -1.09 -21.96 16.51
N TRP A 195 -2.32 -22.24 16.95
CA TRP A 195 -2.72 -22.01 18.34
C TRP A 195 -3.61 -23.13 18.88
N SER A 196 -3.59 -23.29 20.21
CA SER A 196 -4.46 -24.17 20.97
C SER A 196 -5.17 -23.40 22.08
N ILE A 197 -6.40 -23.79 22.41
CA ILE A 197 -7.18 -23.19 23.49
C ILE A 197 -7.05 -24.06 24.74
N GLN A 198 -6.59 -23.46 25.83
CA GLN A 198 -6.56 -24.05 27.16
C GLN A 198 -7.58 -23.35 28.07
N SER A 199 -8.32 -24.11 28.87
CA SER A 199 -9.14 -23.54 29.93
C SER A 199 -8.24 -23.01 31.04
N VAL A 200 -8.55 -21.79 31.51
CA VAL A 200 -7.93 -21.25 32.73
C VAL A 200 -8.92 -21.53 33.86
N GLU A 201 -8.53 -22.35 34.82
CA GLU A 201 -9.27 -22.57 36.07
C GLU A 201 -9.40 -21.28 36.89
#